data_AF-A0A852I313-F1
#
_entry.id   AF-A0A852I313-F1
#
_cell.length_a   1.000
_cell.length_b   1.000
_cell.length_c   1.000
_cell.angle_alpha   90.00
_cell.angle_beta   90.00
_cell.angle_gamma   90.00
#
_symmetry.space_group_name_H-M   'P 1'
#
loop_
_entity.id
_entity.type
_entity.pdbx_description
1 polymer ?
#
loop_
_entity_poly.entity_id
_entity_poly.type
_entity_poly.pdbx_seq_one_letter_code
_entity_poly.pdbx_strand_id
1 'polypeptide(L)'
;AVSGGSTPEPPEGAGAPPVTRPWLSPGRRALLALVRRSRHRQVPLRELQAGKAPPGARLGVPFLLHDLLGAQQLHSVPTAAGPLLRLAES
;
A
#
# COMPACT_ATOMS: atom_id res chain seq x y z
N ALA A 1 -20.98 49.44 -4.58
CA ALA A 1 -19.58 49.17 -4.20
C ALA A 1 -19.36 47.67 -4.32
N VAL A 2 -18.42 47.27 -5.18
CA VAL A 2 -18.06 45.88 -5.49
C VAL A 2 -17.11 45.41 -4.40
N SER A 3 -17.39 44.26 -3.78
CA SER A 3 -16.43 43.55 -2.95
C SER A 3 -16.32 42.13 -3.47
N GLY A 4 -15.43 41.98 -4.45
CA GLY A 4 -14.95 40.67 -4.90
C GLY A 4 -14.14 40.05 -3.78
N GLY A 5 -14.71 39.05 -3.12
CA GLY A 5 -13.95 38.11 -2.31
C GLY A 5 -13.33 37.07 -3.23
N SER A 6 -12.14 37.35 -3.76
CA SER A 6 -11.33 36.32 -4.40
C SER A 6 -10.88 35.33 -3.32
N THR A 7 -11.59 34.20 -3.23
CA THR A 7 -11.08 33.01 -2.55
C THR A 7 -9.75 32.64 -3.20
N PRO A 8 -8.63 32.53 -2.46
CA PRO A 8 -7.39 32.09 -3.05
C PRO A 8 -7.51 30.60 -3.38
N GLU A 9 -7.60 30.29 -4.68
CA GLU A 9 -7.36 28.96 -5.21
C GLU A 9 -5.96 28.49 -4.77
N PRO A 10 -5.82 27.28 -4.22
CA PRO A 10 -4.53 26.77 -3.78
C PRO A 10 -3.58 26.58 -4.98
N PRO A 11 -2.26 26.78 -4.80
CA PRO A 11 -1.31 26.65 -5.88
C PRO A 11 -1.27 25.21 -6.42
N GLU A 12 -1.69 25.07 -7.67
CA GLU A 12 -1.54 23.88 -8.50
C GLU A 12 -0.04 23.59 -8.67
N GLY A 13 0.52 22.70 -7.85
CA GLY A 13 1.97 22.42 -7.88
C GLY A 13 2.56 21.83 -6.60
N ALA A 14 1.83 21.78 -5.49
CA ALA A 14 2.24 20.99 -4.34
C ALA A 14 1.80 19.53 -4.55
N GLY A 15 2.71 18.69 -5.05
CA GLY A 15 2.52 17.25 -5.14
C GLY A 15 1.85 16.74 -3.86
N ALA A 16 0.68 16.09 -4.04
CA ALA A 16 -0.20 15.71 -2.94
C ALA A 16 0.62 15.15 -1.78
N PRO A 17 0.39 15.61 -0.52
CA PRO A 17 1.04 14.97 0.61
C PRO A 17 0.72 13.47 0.51
N PRO A 18 1.70 12.56 0.69
CA PRO A 18 1.41 11.14 0.60
C PRO A 18 0.26 10.89 1.55
N VAL A 19 -0.90 10.54 1.00
CA VAL A 19 -2.11 10.26 1.76
C VAL A 19 -1.73 9.14 2.71
N THR A 20 -1.30 9.52 3.90
CA THR A 20 -0.76 8.60 4.88
C THR A 20 -1.98 8.04 5.55
N ARG A 21 -2.74 7.21 4.80
CA ARG A 21 -4.07 6.70 5.12
C ARG A 21 -4.08 6.27 6.59
N PRO A 22 -4.57 7.12 7.51
CA PRO A 22 -4.36 6.89 8.94
C PRO A 22 -5.16 5.68 9.43
N TRP A 23 -6.15 5.23 8.64
CA TRP A 23 -6.95 4.03 8.87
C TRP A 23 -6.25 2.71 8.50
N LEU A 24 -5.04 2.72 7.94
CA LEU A 24 -4.36 1.46 7.64
C LEU A 24 -3.88 0.80 8.94
N SER A 25 -4.36 -0.41 9.19
CA SER A 25 -3.93 -1.18 10.36
C SER A 25 -2.39 -1.37 10.37
N PRO A 26 -1.74 -1.38 11.54
CA PRO A 26 -0.28 -1.45 11.64
C PRO A 26 0.32 -2.63 10.86
N GLY A 27 -0.36 -3.79 10.87
CA GLY A 27 0.04 -4.96 10.10
C GLY A 27 0.02 -4.75 8.58
N ARG A 28 -1.01 -4.10 8.03
CA ARG A 28 -1.10 -3.76 6.60
C ARG A 28 0.00 -2.79 6.20
N ARG A 29 0.22 -1.76 7.02
CA ARG A 29 1.26 -0.74 6.78
C ARG A 29 2.65 -1.38 6.75
N ALA A 30 2.93 -2.27 7.69
CA ALA A 30 4.20 -2.98 7.75
C ALA A 30 4.39 -3.93 6.56
N LEU A 31 3.35 -4.65 6.13
CA LEU A 31 3.41 -5.53 4.96
C LEU A 31 3.65 -4.74 3.66
N LEU A 32 2.92 -3.64 3.46
CA LEU A 32 3.15 -2.75 2.32
C LEU A 32 4.55 -2.12 2.35
N ALA A 33 5.04 -1.73 3.52
CA ALA A 33 6.40 -1.21 3.66
C ALA A 33 7.45 -2.28 3.30
N LEU A 34 7.20 -3.55 3.63
CA LEU A 34 8.07 -4.66 3.24
C LEU A 34 8.08 -4.85 1.72
N VAL A 35 6.90 -4.86 1.07
CA VAL A 35 6.82 -4.94 -0.39
C VAL A 35 7.44 -3.71 -1.05
N ARG A 36 7.26 -2.50 -0.52
CA ARG A 36 7.90 -1.27 -1.05
C ARG A 36 9.43 -1.29 -0.95
N ARG A 37 9.99 -1.93 0.08
CA ARG A 37 11.44 -2.09 0.28
C ARG A 37 12.03 -3.23 -0.56
N SER A 38 11.21 -4.13 -1.07
CA SER A 38 11.66 -5.22 -1.92
C SER A 38 12.17 -4.71 -3.27
N ARG A 39 13.10 -5.45 -3.88
CA ARG A 39 13.55 -5.14 -5.25
C ARG A 39 12.35 -5.14 -6.19
N HIS A 40 12.22 -4.07 -6.96
CA HIS A 40 11.15 -3.88 -7.95
C HIS A 40 9.73 -3.72 -7.37
N ARG A 41 9.54 -3.53 -6.06
CA ARG A 41 8.21 -3.46 -5.42
C ARG A 41 7.38 -4.75 -5.65
N GLN A 42 8.06 -5.88 -5.76
CA GLN A 42 7.50 -7.20 -6.03
C GLN A 42 8.07 -8.22 -5.05
N VAL A 43 7.21 -9.03 -4.43
CA VAL A 43 7.64 -10.10 -3.51
C VAL A 43 6.92 -11.40 -3.84
N PRO A 44 7.63 -12.54 -3.91
CA PRO A 44 6.99 -13.84 -4.03
C PRO A 44 6.10 -14.16 -2.84
N LEU A 45 4.91 -14.71 -3.11
CA LEU A 45 3.95 -15.08 -2.06
C LEU A 45 4.58 -16.00 -1.01
N ARG A 46 5.36 -16.99 -1.47
CA ARG A 46 6.08 -17.93 -0.59
C ARG A 46 7.04 -17.24 0.37
N GLU A 47 7.71 -16.17 -0.05
CA GLU A 47 8.68 -15.44 0.77
C GLU A 47 7.96 -14.60 1.81
N LEU A 48 6.82 -14.02 1.43
CA LEU A 48 5.97 -13.28 2.37
C LEU A 48 5.37 -14.21 3.43
N GLN A 49 4.97 -15.43 3.04
CA GLN A 49 4.41 -16.44 3.95
C GLN A 49 5.47 -17.12 4.82
N ALA A 50 6.67 -17.34 4.30
CA ALA A 50 7.80 -17.89 5.06
C ALA A 50 8.46 -16.86 5.99
N GLY A 51 8.25 -15.57 5.71
CA GLY A 51 8.78 -14.46 6.52
C GLY A 51 8.09 -14.32 7.88
N LYS A 52 8.76 -13.61 8.78
CA LYS A 52 8.20 -13.27 10.10
C LYS A 52 7.00 -12.34 9.94
N ALA A 53 5.89 -12.68 10.59
CA ALA A 53 4.69 -11.88 10.55
C ALA A 53 4.97 -10.44 11.06
N PRO A 54 4.55 -9.40 10.31
CA PRO A 54 4.81 -8.03 10.73
C PRO A 54 4.12 -7.69 12.06
N PRO A 55 4.68 -6.75 12.83
CA PRO A 55 4.07 -6.32 14.09
C PRO A 55 2.66 -5.78 13.85
N GLY A 56 1.69 -6.26 14.64
CA GLY A 56 0.27 -5.96 14.46
C GLY A 56 -0.49 -6.91 13.53
N ALA A 57 0.16 -7.94 12.96
CA ALA A 57 -0.50 -9.02 12.22
C ALA A 57 -1.16 -10.05 13.16
N ARG A 58 -2.17 -9.63 13.93
CA ARG A 58 -2.88 -10.49 14.91
C ARG A 58 -3.51 -11.74 14.27
N LEU A 59 -3.92 -11.65 13.00
CA LEU A 59 -4.54 -12.73 12.23
C LEU A 59 -3.57 -13.42 11.26
N GLY A 60 -2.28 -13.07 11.31
CA GLY A 60 -1.24 -13.61 10.43
C GLY A 60 -1.13 -12.94 9.06
N VAL A 61 -0.07 -13.29 8.33
CA VAL A 61 0.23 -12.77 6.99
C VAL A 61 -0.85 -13.11 5.95
N PRO A 62 -1.40 -14.35 5.89
CA PRO A 62 -2.38 -14.72 4.86
C PRO A 62 -3.65 -13.85 4.90
N PHE A 63 -4.14 -13.52 6.10
CA PHE A 63 -5.32 -12.67 6.27
C PHE A 63 -5.06 -11.24 5.79
N LEU A 64 -3.95 -10.64 6.20
CA LEU A 64 -3.57 -9.30 5.77
C LEU A 64 -3.37 -9.24 4.25
N LEU A 65 -2.88 -10.33 3.66
CA LEU A 65 -2.72 -10.43 2.22
C LEU A 65 -4.06 -10.39 1.50
N HIS A 66 -5.01 -11.21 1.96
CA HIS A 66 -6.36 -11.24 1.40
C HIS A 66 -7.02 -9.86 1.47
N ASP A 67 -6.89 -9.18 2.61
CA ASP A 67 -7.41 -7.83 2.80
C ASP A 67 -6.74 -6.77 1.90
N LEU A 68 -5.42 -6.86 1.68
CA LEU A 68 -4.69 -5.95 0.79
C LEU A 68 -4.98 -6.19 -0.70
N LEU A 69 -5.16 -7.46 -1.10
CA LEU A 69 -5.60 -7.84 -2.43
C LEU A 69 -7.04 -7.34 -2.69
N GLY A 70 -7.95 -7.56 -1.73
CA GLY A 70 -9.32 -7.06 -1.81
C GLY A 70 -9.42 -5.53 -1.84
N ALA A 71 -8.52 -4.85 -1.13
CA ALA A 71 -8.41 -3.39 -1.15
C ALA A 71 -7.64 -2.83 -2.36
N GLN A 72 -7.26 -3.67 -3.32
CA GLN A 72 -6.50 -3.31 -4.53
C GLN A 72 -5.20 -2.55 -4.24
N GLN A 73 -4.56 -2.81 -3.09
CA GLN A 73 -3.25 -2.23 -2.76
C GLN A 73 -2.09 -3.13 -3.19
N LEU A 74 -2.38 -4.41 -3.39
CA LEU A 74 -1.50 -5.40 -3.98
C LEU A 74 -2.20 -6.08 -5.15
N HIS A 75 -1.43 -6.46 -6.15
CA HIS A 75 -1.86 -7.31 -7.25
C HIS A 75 -1.13 -8.64 -7.19
N SER A 76 -1.86 -9.74 -7.36
CA SER A 76 -1.26 -11.05 -7.57
C SER A 76 -1.02 -11.26 -9.05
N VAL A 77 0.23 -11.53 -9.43
CA VAL A 77 0.65 -11.83 -10.79
C VAL A 77 1.10 -13.29 -10.83
N PRO A 78 0.42 -14.17 -11.57
CA PRO A 78 0.86 -15.54 -11.73
C PRO A 78 2.15 -15.56 -12.57
N THR A 79 3.18 -16.25 -12.08
CA THR A 79 4.43 -16.47 -12.83
C THR A 79 4.80 -17.95 -12.84
N ALA A 80 5.69 -18.36 -13.75
CA ALA A 80 6.17 -19.74 -13.84
C ALA A 80 6.85 -20.23 -12.54
N ALA A 81 7.41 -19.32 -11.74
CA ALA A 81 8.01 -19.62 -10.45
C ALA A 81 7.00 -19.57 -9.28
N GLY A 82 5.71 -19.30 -9.54
CA GLY A 82 4.66 -19.13 -8.53
C GLY A 82 4.08 -17.72 -8.46
N PRO A 83 3.12 -17.46 -7.54
CA PRO A 83 2.45 -16.16 -7.45
C PRO A 83 3.40 -15.08 -6.93
N LEU A 84 3.51 -13.97 -7.66
CA LEU A 84 4.17 -12.75 -7.22
C LEU A 84 3.14 -11.73 -6.74
N LEU A 85 3.48 -10.97 -5.72
CA LEU A 85 2.69 -9.85 -5.23
C LEU A 85 3.39 -8.56 -5.62
N ARG A 86 2.70 -7.72 -6.39
CA ARG A 86 3.17 -6.41 -6.82
C ARG A 86 2.38 -5.32 -6.10
N LEU A 87 3.04 -4.24 -5.73
CA LEU A 87 2.33 -3.05 -5.24
C LEU A 87 1.45 -2.46 -6.34
N ALA A 88 0.21 -2.08 -6.01
CA ALA A 88 -0.59 -1.25 -6.89
C ALA A 88 0.07 0.12 -7.01
N GLU A 89 0.27 0.62 -8.23
CA GLU A 89 0.67 2.00 -8.42
C GLU A 89 -0.51 2.92 -8.11
N SER A 90 -0.28 3.93 -7.27
CA SER A 90 -1.22 5.01 -6.94
C SER A 90 -0.51 6.33 -7.11
#